data_AF-A0A0D1A7C1-F1
#
_entry.id   AF-A0A0D1A7C1-F1
#
_cell.length_a   1.000
_cell.length_b   1.000
_cell.length_c   1.000
_cell.angle_alpha   90.00
_cell.angle_beta   90.00
_cell.angle_gamma   90.00
#
_symmetry.space_group_name_H-M   'P 1'
#
loop_
_entity.id
_entity.type
_entity.pdbx_description
1 polymer ?
#
loop_
_entity_poly.entity_id
_entity_poly.type
_entity_poly.pdbx_seq_one_letter_code
_entity_poly.pdbx_strand_id
1 'polypeptide(L)'
;MQDPFKNQNDPDNQNQNQNPFSNLPLPPNYATVVNPDNGQVRAAKVGISWTTLWFGPIPAMLRGDWYNFALMIVLDLIYFMGISMLHIQVALPVPALVFGFLYNMMYFKHLFTLGYQPADEHSKQILTQSRYWKE
;
A
#
# COMPACT_ATOMS: atom_id res chain seq x y z
N MET A 1 4.11 -38.02 17.42
CA MET A 1 3.73 -36.85 18.22
C MET A 1 4.68 -35.74 17.81
N GLN A 2 4.18 -34.66 17.20
CA GLN A 2 5.02 -33.52 16.83
C GLN A 2 5.23 -32.65 18.08
N ASP A 3 6.48 -32.37 18.43
CA ASP A 3 6.82 -31.56 19.60
C ASP A 3 6.27 -30.14 19.47
N PRO A 4 5.38 -29.68 20.38
CA PRO A 4 4.75 -28.36 20.29
C PRO A 4 5.74 -27.20 20.50
N PHE A 5 6.97 -27.49 20.93
CA PHE A 5 8.02 -26.50 21.19
C PHE A 5 9.10 -26.45 20.11
N LYS A 6 9.03 -27.30 19.09
CA LYS A 6 10.04 -27.32 18.01
C LYS A 6 9.90 -26.15 17.04
N ASN A 7 8.74 -25.48 17.02
CA ASN A 7 8.42 -24.39 16.11
C ASN A 7 8.90 -23.00 16.60
N GLN A 8 9.40 -22.88 17.83
CA GLN A 8 9.86 -21.58 18.38
C GLN A 8 11.28 -21.18 17.92
N ASN A 9 12.07 -22.14 17.43
CA ASN A 9 13.48 -21.93 17.07
C ASN A 9 13.74 -21.96 15.55
N ASP A 10 12.69 -21.90 14.73
CA ASP A 10 12.83 -21.78 13.28
C ASP A 10 13.08 -20.29 12.93
N PRO A 11 14.20 -19.92 12.29
CA PRO A 11 14.45 -18.52 11.89
C PRO A 11 13.36 -17.96 10.97
N ASP A 12 12.66 -18.82 10.22
CA ASP A 12 11.49 -18.45 9.42
C ASP A 12 10.23 -18.20 10.27
N ASN A 13 10.14 -18.79 11.47
CA ASN A 13 9.03 -18.62 12.39
C ASN A 13 9.13 -17.32 13.21
N GLN A 14 10.34 -16.79 13.45
CA GLN A 14 10.48 -15.51 14.14
C GLN A 14 9.83 -14.34 13.37
N ASN A 15 9.88 -14.38 12.03
CA ASN A 15 9.13 -13.43 11.18
C ASN A 15 7.62 -13.73 11.15
N GLN A 16 7.20 -15.00 11.22
CA GLN A 16 5.78 -15.37 11.26
C GLN A 16 5.09 -15.02 12.60
N ASN A 17 5.80 -15.10 13.72
CA ASN A 17 5.29 -14.74 15.05
C ASN A 17 5.02 -13.23 15.21
N GLN A 18 5.54 -12.39 14.31
CA GLN A 18 5.31 -10.94 14.29
C GLN A 18 4.28 -10.50 13.26
N ASN A 19 3.79 -11.40 12.40
CA ASN A 19 2.79 -11.11 11.38
C ASN A 19 1.37 -11.30 11.95
N PRO A 20 0.67 -10.27 12.49
CA PRO A 20 -0.70 -10.42 12.99
C PRO A 20 -1.71 -10.82 11.90
N PHE A 21 -1.30 -10.76 10.63
CA PHE A 21 -2.11 -11.09 9.46
C PHE A 21 -1.87 -12.51 8.93
N SER A 22 -0.94 -13.29 9.49
CA SER A 22 -0.59 -14.64 9.01
C SER A 22 -1.76 -15.62 9.09
N ASN A 23 -2.59 -15.52 10.12
CA ASN A 23 -3.78 -16.36 10.32
C ASN A 23 -5.05 -15.74 9.75
N LEU A 24 -4.98 -14.59 9.07
CA LEU A 24 -6.14 -13.93 8.52
C LEU A 24 -6.34 -14.37 7.06
N PRO A 25 -7.52 -14.87 6.66
CA PRO A 25 -7.80 -15.16 5.26
C PRO A 25 -7.86 -13.82 4.49
N LEU A 26 -6.73 -13.42 3.93
CA LEU A 26 -6.65 -12.23 3.08
C LEU A 26 -7.25 -12.54 1.70
N PRO A 27 -8.07 -11.65 1.14
CA PRO A 27 -8.58 -11.85 -0.19
C PRO A 27 -7.44 -11.82 -1.23
N PRO A 28 -7.63 -12.45 -2.40
CA PRO A 28 -6.56 -12.73 -3.37
C PRO A 28 -5.95 -11.49 -4.02
N ASN A 29 -6.49 -10.30 -3.76
CA ASN A 29 -5.99 -9.02 -4.26
C ASN A 29 -5.26 -8.19 -3.20
N TYR A 30 -4.93 -8.77 -2.05
CA TYR A 30 -4.13 -8.12 -1.01
C TYR A 30 -2.69 -8.64 -1.06
N ALA A 31 -1.76 -7.72 -0.88
CA ALA A 31 -0.35 -8.03 -0.73
C ALA A 31 0.13 -7.57 0.65
N THR A 32 0.91 -8.43 1.29
CA THR A 32 1.54 -8.16 2.58
C THR A 32 3.02 -7.92 2.38
N VAL A 33 3.52 -6.82 2.95
CA VAL A 33 4.94 -6.49 2.98
C VAL A 33 5.41 -6.36 4.42
N VAL A 34 6.65 -6.76 4.67
CA VAL A 34 7.31 -6.72 5.97
C VAL A 34 8.59 -5.92 5.85
N ASN A 35 8.90 -5.12 6.87
CA ASN A 35 10.19 -4.47 6.96
C ASN A 35 11.12 -5.34 7.84
N PRO A 36 12.25 -5.81 7.30
CA PRO A 36 13.16 -6.70 8.01
C PRO A 36 13.91 -6.02 9.16
N ASP A 37 14.07 -4.69 9.14
CA ASP A 37 14.83 -3.96 10.15
C ASP A 37 14.03 -3.71 11.45
N ASN A 38 12.70 -3.59 11.33
CA ASN A 38 11.83 -3.24 12.46
C ASN A 38 10.64 -4.18 12.67
N GLY A 39 10.51 -5.23 11.85
CA GLY A 39 9.42 -6.21 11.93
C GLY A 39 8.03 -5.64 11.62
N GLN A 40 7.92 -4.43 11.05
CA GLN A 40 6.63 -3.83 10.74
C GLN A 40 5.98 -4.51 9.53
N VAL A 41 4.73 -4.92 9.70
CA VAL A 41 3.96 -5.65 8.70
C VAL A 41 2.82 -4.79 8.20
N ARG A 42 2.70 -4.66 6.88
CA ARG A 42 1.66 -3.86 6.24
C ARG A 42 0.97 -4.67 5.14
N ALA A 43 -0.33 -4.88 5.28
CA ALA A 43 -1.17 -5.49 4.26
C ALA A 43 -2.04 -4.42 3.58
N ALA A 44 -2.04 -4.39 2.25
CA ALA A 44 -2.88 -3.47 1.49
C ALA A 44 -3.40 -4.10 0.20
N LYS A 45 -4.51 -3.56 -0.30
CA LYS A 45 -5.11 -3.98 -1.58
C LYS A 45 -4.26 -3.50 -2.75
N VAL A 46 -4.02 -4.40 -3.71
CA VAL A 46 -3.39 -4.12 -5.00
C VAL A 46 -4.47 -3.69 -6.01
N GLY A 47 -4.14 -2.75 -6.89
CA GLY A 47 -5.07 -2.18 -7.88
C GLY A 47 -5.84 -0.95 -7.38
N ILE A 48 -7.11 -0.81 -7.76
CA ILE A 48 -7.89 0.43 -7.60
C ILE A 48 -8.20 0.73 -6.12
N SER A 49 -7.89 1.96 -5.72
CA SER A 49 -8.25 2.57 -4.44
C SER A 49 -9.55 3.35 -4.55
N TRP A 50 -10.67 2.67 -4.29
CA TRP A 50 -11.99 3.31 -4.25
C TRP A 50 -12.07 4.39 -3.16
N THR A 51 -11.38 4.22 -2.04
CA THR A 51 -11.38 5.22 -0.97
C THR A 51 -10.64 6.50 -1.39
N THR A 52 -9.52 6.38 -2.12
CA THR A 52 -8.79 7.56 -2.63
C THR A 52 -9.59 8.29 -3.70
N LEU A 53 -10.38 7.58 -4.51
CA LEU A 53 -11.25 8.18 -5.52
C LEU A 53 -12.29 9.13 -4.91
N TRP A 54 -12.91 8.74 -3.79
CA TRP A 54 -13.99 9.52 -3.18
C TRP A 54 -13.52 10.48 -2.08
N PHE A 55 -12.46 10.12 -1.35
CA PHE A 55 -11.97 10.85 -0.18
C PHE A 55 -10.61 11.53 -0.40
N GLY A 56 -10.10 11.49 -1.63
CA GLY A 56 -8.83 12.13 -2.00
C GLY A 56 -7.66 11.64 -1.13
N PRO A 57 -6.92 12.54 -0.47
CA PRO A 57 -5.71 12.19 0.27
C PRO A 57 -5.97 11.60 1.67
N ILE A 58 -7.20 11.63 2.20
CA ILE A 58 -7.53 11.15 3.55
C ILE A 58 -7.05 9.70 3.81
N PRO A 59 -7.25 8.73 2.90
CA PRO A 59 -6.77 7.37 3.10
C PRO A 59 -5.24 7.26 3.22
N ALA A 60 -4.48 8.17 2.60
CA ALA A 60 -3.02 8.17 2.71
C ALA A 60 -2.56 8.61 4.09
N MET A 61 -3.22 9.63 4.66
CA MET A 61 -3.00 10.07 6.03
C MET A 61 -3.28 8.95 7.05
N LEU A 62 -4.43 8.28 6.93
CA LEU A 62 -4.81 7.19 7.84
C LEU A 62 -3.87 5.97 7.75
N ARG A 63 -3.20 5.79 6.60
CA ARG A 63 -2.22 4.72 6.38
C ARG A 63 -0.81 5.08 6.87
N GLY A 64 -0.61 6.31 7.37
CA GLY A 64 0.69 6.83 7.78
C GLY A 64 1.64 7.07 6.59
N ASP A 65 1.11 7.24 5.38
CA ASP A 65 1.88 7.53 4.16
C ASP A 65 1.89 9.04 3.91
N TRP A 66 2.67 9.75 4.73
CA TRP A 66 2.76 11.20 4.71
C TRP A 66 3.41 11.75 3.43
N TYR A 67 4.28 10.95 2.79
CA TYR A 67 4.93 11.35 1.55
C TYR A 67 3.91 11.47 0.42
N ASN A 68 3.13 10.41 0.15
CA ASN A 68 2.11 10.46 -0.89
C ASN A 68 0.94 11.38 -0.49
N PHE A 69 0.64 11.51 0.80
CA PHE A 69 -0.36 12.47 1.29
C PHE A 69 0.01 13.91 0.91
N ALA A 70 1.23 14.36 1.23
CA ALA A 70 1.70 15.70 0.89
C ALA A 70 1.73 15.92 -0.63
N LEU A 71 2.18 14.92 -1.39
CA LEU A 71 2.19 14.96 -2.85
C LEU A 71 0.79 15.18 -3.44
N MET A 72 -0.22 14.45 -2.95
CA MET A 72 -1.61 14.62 -3.40
C MET A 72 -2.16 15.99 -3.07
N ILE A 73 -1.94 16.48 -1.85
CA ILE A 73 -2.40 17.82 -1.43
C ILE A 73 -1.84 18.91 -2.36
N VAL A 74 -0.55 18.85 -2.68
CA VAL A 74 0.09 19.82 -3.57
C VAL A 74 -0.51 19.75 -4.98
N LEU A 75 -0.69 18.55 -5.53
CA LEU A 75 -1.24 18.37 -6.87
C LEU A 75 -2.72 18.76 -6.96
N ASP A 76 -3.51 18.48 -5.92
CA ASP A 76 -4.90 18.90 -5.81
C ASP A 76 -5.02 20.43 -5.73
N LEU A 77 -4.12 21.10 -4.97
CA LEU A 77 -4.10 22.56 -4.88
C LEU A 77 -3.75 23.21 -6.23
N ILE A 78 -2.73 22.69 -6.92
CA ILE A 78 -2.34 23.17 -8.26
C ILE A 78 -3.51 23.00 -9.24
N TYR A 79 -4.17 21.84 -9.21
CA TYR A 79 -5.33 21.56 -10.05
C TYR A 79 -6.49 22.51 -9.76
N PHE A 80 -6.82 22.72 -8.49
CA PHE A 80 -7.89 23.62 -8.06
C PHE A 80 -7.61 25.08 -8.46
N MET A 81 -6.39 25.55 -8.25
CA MET A 81 -5.95 26.89 -8.68
C MET A 81 -6.07 27.05 -10.20
N GLY A 82 -5.60 26.07 -10.98
CA GLY A 82 -5.66 26.12 -12.43
C GLY A 82 -7.08 26.15 -12.99
N ILE A 83 -7.97 25.32 -12.43
CA ILE A 83 -9.39 25.29 -12.83
C ILE A 83 -10.11 26.57 -12.44
N SER A 84 -9.84 27.08 -11.23
CA SER A 84 -10.42 28.33 -10.75
C SER A 84 -10.02 29.51 -11.63
N MET A 85 -8.77 29.57 -12.09
CA MET A 85 -8.32 30.62 -13.02
C MET A 85 -9.00 30.51 -14.40
N LEU A 86 -9.15 29.29 -14.90
CA LEU A 86 -9.76 29.03 -16.22
C LEU A 86 -11.30 29.00 -16.20
N HIS A 87 -11.93 29.16 -15.03
CA HIS A 87 -13.38 29.10 -14.83
C HIS A 87 -14.04 27.82 -15.38
N ILE A 88 -13.30 26.72 -15.38
CA ILE A 88 -13.81 25.42 -15.86
C ILE A 88 -14.61 24.78 -14.72
N GLN A 89 -15.79 24.24 -15.02
CA GLN A 89 -16.55 23.44 -14.06
C GLN A 89 -16.32 21.97 -14.36
N VAL A 90 -15.85 21.22 -13.35
CA VAL A 90 -15.57 19.79 -13.50
C VAL A 90 -16.38 19.03 -12.47
N ALA A 91 -17.23 18.10 -12.93
CA ALA A 91 -18.07 17.29 -12.05
C ALA A 91 -17.26 16.31 -11.19
N LEU A 92 -16.15 15.80 -11.72
CA LEU A 92 -15.22 14.93 -11.01
C LEU A 92 -13.78 15.47 -11.18
N PRO A 93 -13.06 15.76 -10.09
CA PRO A 93 -11.68 16.21 -10.19
C PRO A 93 -10.80 15.12 -10.84
N VAL A 94 -10.08 15.50 -11.90
CA VAL A 94 -9.15 14.61 -12.62
C VAL A 94 -8.11 13.97 -11.69
N PRO A 95 -7.51 14.70 -10.72
CA PRO A 95 -6.58 14.10 -9.76
C PRO A 95 -7.20 12.95 -8.97
N ALA A 96 -8.46 13.04 -8.55
CA ALA A 96 -9.12 11.97 -7.81
C ALA A 96 -9.24 10.69 -8.65
N LEU A 97 -9.53 10.83 -9.95
CA LEU A 97 -9.52 9.70 -10.88
C LEU A 97 -8.12 9.09 -10.97
N VAL A 98 -7.11 9.90 -11.27
CA VAL A 98 -5.71 9.47 -11.44
C VAL A 98 -5.19 8.78 -10.17
N PHE A 99 -5.35 9.41 -9.01
CA PHE A 99 -4.91 8.85 -7.73
C PHE A 99 -5.74 7.64 -7.31
N GLY A 100 -7.02 7.55 -7.66
CA GLY A 100 -7.81 6.35 -7.45
C GLY A 100 -7.18 5.09 -8.07
N PHE A 101 -6.57 5.21 -9.26
CA PHE A 101 -5.87 4.10 -9.91
C PHE A 101 -4.42 3.96 -9.45
N LEU A 102 -3.68 5.07 -9.33
CA LEU A 102 -2.23 5.04 -9.14
C LEU A 102 -1.79 4.99 -7.67
N TYR A 103 -2.63 5.42 -6.73
CA TYR A 103 -2.20 5.58 -5.34
C TYR A 103 -1.68 4.29 -4.71
N ASN A 104 -2.42 3.18 -4.84
CA ASN A 104 -1.98 1.93 -4.23
C ASN A 104 -0.62 1.48 -4.79
N MET A 105 -0.36 1.70 -6.08
CA MET A 105 0.97 1.45 -6.66
C MET A 105 2.04 2.34 -6.03
N MET A 106 1.78 3.65 -5.92
CA MET A 106 2.74 4.59 -5.31
C MET A 106 3.03 4.27 -3.85
N TYR A 107 2.00 3.85 -3.10
CA TYR A 107 2.13 3.41 -1.72
C TYR A 107 3.08 2.21 -1.59
N PHE A 108 2.88 1.15 -2.39
CA PHE A 108 3.78 -0.01 -2.37
C PHE A 108 5.19 0.35 -2.81
N LYS A 109 5.35 1.17 -3.86
CA LYS A 109 6.67 1.64 -4.28
C LYS A 109 7.39 2.42 -3.17
N HIS A 110 6.68 3.31 -2.48
CA HIS A 110 7.25 4.04 -1.35
C HIS A 110 7.68 3.10 -0.23
N LEU A 111 6.88 2.08 0.09
CA LEU A 111 7.27 1.05 1.06
C LEU A 111 8.55 0.31 0.63
N PHE A 112 8.68 -0.06 -0.64
CA PHE A 112 9.92 -0.68 -1.13
C PHE A 112 11.13 0.26 -1.04
N THR A 113 10.94 1.57 -1.26
CA THR A 113 12.03 2.55 -1.02
C THR A 113 12.43 2.67 0.45
N LEU A 114 11.52 2.32 1.38
CA LEU A 114 11.78 2.29 2.82
C LEU A 114 12.35 0.94 3.30
N GLY A 115 12.70 0.03 2.39
CA GLY A 115 13.29 -1.27 2.71
C GLY A 115 12.28 -2.39 3.02
N TYR A 116 10.98 -2.17 2.80
CA TYR A 116 9.99 -3.25 2.93
C TYR A 116 10.18 -4.29 1.83
N GLN A 117 9.92 -5.55 2.17
CA GLN A 117 10.00 -6.71 1.27
C GLN A 117 8.68 -7.49 1.28
N PRO A 118 8.33 -8.22 0.21
CA PRO A 118 7.17 -9.11 0.21
C PRO A 118 7.28 -10.14 1.34
N ALA A 119 6.22 -10.29 2.16
CA ALA A 119 6.27 -11.17 3.32
C ALA A 119 6.01 -12.65 3.00
N ASP A 120 5.46 -12.94 1.81
CA ASP A 120 5.01 -14.28 1.40
C ASP A 120 5.15 -14.46 -0.12
N GLU A 121 5.25 -15.71 -0.59
CA GLU A 121 5.36 -16.03 -2.02
C GLU A 121 4.13 -15.57 -2.80
N HIS A 122 2.94 -15.72 -2.24
CA HIS A 122 1.70 -15.22 -2.85
C HIS A 122 1.72 -13.70 -3.02
N SER A 123 2.16 -12.97 -1.97
CA SER A 123 2.31 -11.51 -2.03
C SER A 123 3.32 -11.10 -3.08
N LYS A 124 4.45 -11.81 -3.17
CA LYS A 124 5.48 -11.60 -4.19
C LYS A 124 4.93 -11.82 -5.60
N GLN A 125 4.19 -12.90 -5.84
CA GLN A 125 3.58 -13.18 -7.14
C GLN A 125 2.62 -12.08 -7.58
N ILE A 126 1.73 -11.61 -6.70
CA ILE A 126 0.78 -10.54 -7.01
C ILE A 126 1.52 -9.24 -7.31
N LEU A 127 2.51 -8.87 -6.49
CA LEU A 127 3.27 -7.63 -6.65
C LEU A 127 4.10 -7.64 -7.93
N THR A 128 4.64 -8.80 -8.33
CA THR A 128 5.35 -8.97 -9.60
C THR A 128 4.37 -8.91 -10.78
N GLN A 129 3.24 -9.60 -10.69
CA GLN A 129 2.20 -9.60 -11.74
C GLN A 129 1.62 -8.19 -11.96
N SER A 130 1.40 -7.43 -10.88
CA SER A 130 0.93 -6.05 -10.96
C SER A 130 2.02 -5.05 -11.35
N ARG A 131 3.26 -5.51 -11.59
CA ARG A 131 4.45 -4.69 -11.90
C ARG A 131 4.80 -3.68 -10.80
N TYR A 132 4.47 -3.99 -9.55
CA TYR A 132 4.79 -3.15 -8.39
C TYR A 132 6.20 -3.47 -7.88
N TRP A 133 6.61 -4.74 -7.99
CA TRP A 133 7.93 -5.23 -7.64
C TRP A 133 8.73 -5.60 -8.89
N LYS A 134 10.03 -5.30 -8.88
CA LYS A 134 11.01 -5.82 -9.83
C LYS A 134 12.12 -6.45 -9.00
N GLU A 135 12.38 -7.73 -9.25
CA GLU A 135 13.56 -8.42 -8.71
C GLU A 135 14.86 -7.84 -9.28
#